data_AF-A0A316V718-F1
#
_entry.id   AF-A0A316V718-F1
#
_cell.length_a   1.000
_cell.length_b   1.000
_cell.length_c   1.000
_cell.angle_alpha   90.00
_cell.angle_beta   90.00
_cell.angle_gamma   90.00
#
_symmetry.space_group_name_H-M   'P 1'
#
loop_
_entity.id
_entity.type
_entity.pdbx_description
1 polymer ?
#
loop_
_entity_poly.entity_id
_entity_poly.type
_entity_poly.pdbx_seq_one_letter_code
_entity_poly.pdbx_strand_id
1 'polypeptide(L)'
;MSQIGQASQQDEFSLPNHIQRLFIDVETHQIPNLVSVDKSNSLDDAERELHQTLRRIENELGMWEIDVRDAGRNAYERQSWQRVLQEANVRLSNVQRLTKKSLIEARKQQRSAQPISAQQARNALFGDMAGSEEERKRRRDGRIQNQTADEQLMTASGDVTAALQRAVKSMSTELEKSSYSAQLLDESTISIQQATIQYTSFTDLVASSQKLIRSMERADMVDAAFLIFSFLFFIGCIIYILKVRIWDRGVGLLSFMFRIFSLTSSRSPADVQEKLKLAKEAASASSKSIAAQLTASALSASAAASAAAIAASQSAQQVKQHTVISAPDSTAPVSLEDRVGIDVERTHDEL
;
A
#
# COMPACT_ATOMS: atom_id res chain seq x y z
N MET A 1 -12.70 -30.75 36.77
CA MET A 1 -13.09 -29.62 35.88
C MET A 1 -11.92 -28.75 35.41
N SER A 2 -10.78 -28.66 36.12
CA SER A 2 -9.61 -27.89 35.64
C SER A 2 -8.86 -28.48 34.43
N GLN A 3 -8.88 -29.81 34.22
CA GLN A 3 -8.18 -30.43 33.08
C GLN A 3 -8.90 -30.24 31.74
N ILE A 4 -10.24 -30.10 31.74
CA ILE A 4 -11.01 -29.93 30.50
C ILE A 4 -10.75 -28.53 29.91
N GLY A 5 -10.58 -27.50 30.76
CA GLY A 5 -10.23 -26.16 30.31
C GLY A 5 -8.80 -26.04 29.74
N GLN A 6 -7.86 -26.87 30.22
CA GLN A 6 -6.50 -26.90 29.67
C GLN A 6 -6.41 -27.66 28.34
N ALA A 7 -7.20 -28.72 28.16
CA ALA A 7 -7.27 -29.44 26.89
C ALA A 7 -7.86 -28.57 25.78
N SER A 8 -8.96 -27.85 26.05
CA SER A 8 -9.53 -26.91 25.06
C SER A 8 -8.60 -25.75 24.72
N GLN A 9 -7.80 -25.29 25.68
CA GLN A 9 -6.85 -24.21 25.45
C GLN A 9 -5.58 -24.70 24.73
N GLN A 10 -5.16 -25.95 24.96
CA GLN A 10 -4.09 -26.60 24.19
C GLN A 10 -4.51 -26.89 22.74
N ASP A 11 -5.75 -27.33 22.53
CA ASP A 11 -6.32 -27.51 21.19
C ASP A 11 -6.42 -26.17 20.47
N GLU A 12 -6.79 -25.10 21.19
CA GLU A 12 -6.78 -23.74 20.65
C GLU A 12 -5.38 -23.40 20.17
N PHE A 13 -4.31 -23.49 20.98
CA PHE A 13 -2.94 -23.16 20.53
C PHE A 13 -2.22 -24.21 19.69
N SER A 14 -2.90 -25.27 19.22
CA SER A 14 -2.26 -26.37 18.49
C SER A 14 -2.22 -26.13 16.97
N LEU A 15 -1.26 -26.78 16.31
CA LEU A 15 -1.20 -26.80 14.86
C LEU A 15 -2.44 -27.54 14.32
N PRO A 16 -3.15 -26.99 13.32
CA PRO A 16 -4.36 -27.60 12.80
C PRO A 16 -4.19 -29.09 12.46
N ASN A 17 -5.15 -29.92 12.88
CA ASN A 17 -5.11 -31.38 12.76
C ASN A 17 -4.90 -31.87 11.32
N HIS A 18 -5.37 -31.12 10.31
CA HIS A 18 -5.16 -31.48 8.90
C HIS A 18 -3.70 -31.31 8.48
N ILE A 19 -3.02 -30.25 8.93
CA ILE A 19 -1.61 -30.02 8.64
C ILE A 19 -0.75 -31.11 9.30
N GLN A 20 -1.09 -31.50 10.53
CA GLN A 20 -0.41 -32.61 11.21
C GLN A 20 -0.54 -33.93 10.44
N ARG A 21 -1.75 -34.24 9.93
CA ARG A 21 -1.97 -35.44 9.10
C ARG A 21 -1.19 -35.40 7.79
N LEU A 22 -1.11 -34.24 7.13
CA LEU A 22 -0.32 -34.07 5.91
C LEU A 22 1.18 -34.30 6.17
N PHE A 23 1.71 -33.80 7.29
CA PHE A 23 3.10 -34.08 7.68
C PHE A 23 3.35 -35.58 7.90
N ILE A 24 2.45 -36.25 8.64
CA ILE A 24 2.56 -37.69 8.91
C ILE A 24 2.45 -38.51 7.62
N ASP A 25 1.57 -38.12 6.69
CA ASP A 25 1.40 -38.78 5.41
C ASP A 25 2.65 -38.70 4.54
N VAL A 26 3.24 -37.50 4.44
CA VAL A 26 4.50 -37.29 3.70
C VAL A 26 5.62 -38.12 4.31
N GLU A 27 5.78 -38.09 5.63
CA GLU A 27 6.87 -38.78 6.32
C GLU A 27 6.74 -40.31 6.29
N THR A 28 5.52 -40.83 6.46
CA THR A 28 5.28 -42.27 6.67
C THR A 28 5.00 -43.00 5.36
N HIS A 29 4.32 -42.38 4.40
CA HIS A 29 3.85 -43.05 3.19
C HIS A 29 4.59 -42.56 1.94
N GLN A 30 4.75 -41.24 1.75
CA GLN A 30 5.25 -40.71 0.48
C GLN A 30 6.78 -40.85 0.32
N ILE A 31 7.56 -40.51 1.36
CA ILE A 31 9.04 -40.66 1.35
C ILE A 31 9.50 -42.09 1.05
N PRO A 32 8.98 -43.15 1.70
CA PRO A 32 9.41 -44.52 1.41
C PRO A 32 8.89 -45.04 0.07
N ASN A 33 7.70 -44.59 -0.39
CA ASN A 33 7.16 -45.02 -1.68
C ASN A 33 8.08 -44.61 -2.85
N LEU A 34 8.68 -43.42 -2.80
CA LEU A 34 9.65 -42.92 -3.80
C LEU A 34 10.90 -43.81 -3.94
N VAL A 35 11.29 -44.51 -2.87
CA VAL A 35 12.46 -45.42 -2.90
C VAL A 35 12.06 -46.80 -3.44
N SER A 36 10.80 -47.20 -3.27
CA SER A 36 10.31 -48.51 -3.73
C SER A 36 9.86 -48.55 -5.20
N VAL A 37 9.59 -47.40 -5.80
CA VAL A 37 9.04 -47.29 -7.16
C VAL A 37 10.16 -47.27 -8.20
N ASP A 38 10.29 -48.37 -8.95
CA ASP A 38 11.36 -48.62 -9.93
C ASP A 38 11.08 -48.08 -11.35
N LYS A 39 9.81 -47.89 -11.73
CA LYS A 39 9.45 -47.43 -13.08
C LYS A 39 9.53 -45.90 -13.18
N SER A 40 10.18 -45.40 -14.25
CA SER A 40 10.43 -43.97 -14.48
C SER A 40 9.15 -43.12 -14.44
N ASN A 41 8.08 -43.58 -15.08
CA ASN A 41 6.84 -42.79 -15.20
C ASN A 41 6.10 -42.70 -13.86
N SER A 42 6.09 -43.76 -13.07
CA SER A 42 5.50 -43.74 -11.73
C SER A 42 6.34 -42.98 -10.72
N LEU A 43 7.67 -42.89 -10.93
CA LEU A 43 8.52 -42.04 -10.10
C LEU A 43 8.23 -40.57 -10.36
N ASP A 44 8.12 -40.17 -11.63
CA ASP A 44 7.77 -38.80 -12.01
C ASP A 44 6.37 -38.41 -11.49
N ASP A 45 5.42 -39.33 -11.51
CA ASP A 45 4.07 -39.10 -10.96
C ASP A 45 4.08 -38.99 -9.43
N ALA A 46 4.82 -39.85 -8.73
CA ALA A 46 5.00 -39.77 -7.28
C ALA A 46 5.74 -38.48 -6.86
N GLU A 47 6.72 -38.02 -7.65
CA GLU A 47 7.40 -36.75 -7.44
C GLU A 47 6.43 -35.57 -7.59
N ARG A 48 5.55 -35.59 -8.61
CA ARG A 48 4.53 -34.57 -8.82
C ARG A 48 3.54 -34.52 -7.65
N GLU A 49 3.05 -35.67 -7.21
CA GLU A 49 2.12 -35.78 -6.08
C GLU A 49 2.76 -35.25 -4.78
N LEU A 50 4.02 -35.59 -4.53
CA LEU A 50 4.74 -35.09 -3.37
C LEU A 50 4.97 -33.58 -3.46
N HIS A 51 5.38 -33.05 -4.62
CA HIS A 51 5.54 -31.61 -4.80
C HIS A 51 4.22 -30.85 -4.64
N GLN A 52 3.10 -31.41 -5.10
CA GLN A 52 1.77 -30.85 -4.88
C GLN A 52 1.39 -30.86 -3.40
N THR A 53 1.64 -31.97 -2.69
CA THR A 53 1.39 -32.09 -1.24
C THR A 53 2.25 -31.10 -0.45
N LEU A 54 3.53 -30.96 -0.79
CA LEU A 54 4.44 -30.01 -0.15
C LEU A 54 4.00 -28.56 -0.36
N ARG A 55 3.61 -28.19 -1.59
CA ARG A 55 3.03 -26.86 -1.88
C ARG A 55 1.74 -26.63 -1.12
N ARG A 56 0.91 -27.66 -0.98
CA ARG A 56 -0.31 -27.59 -0.18
C ARG A 56 0.00 -27.31 1.29
N ILE A 57 0.97 -28.00 1.88
CA ILE A 57 1.43 -27.75 3.26
C ILE A 57 1.95 -26.31 3.41
N GLU A 58 2.75 -25.83 2.45
CA GLU A 58 3.28 -24.47 2.47
C GLU A 58 2.17 -23.41 2.40
N ASN A 59 1.19 -23.60 1.51
CA ASN A 59 0.05 -22.69 1.38
C ASN A 59 -0.84 -22.69 2.64
N GLU A 60 -1.13 -23.86 3.20
CA GLU A 60 -1.93 -23.99 4.44
C GLU A 60 -1.20 -23.38 5.64
N LEU A 61 0.12 -23.56 5.72
CA LEU A 61 0.93 -22.95 6.77
C LEU A 61 0.99 -21.42 6.63
N GLY A 62 1.12 -20.92 5.39
CA GLY A 62 1.07 -19.49 5.10
C GLY A 62 -0.29 -18.86 5.40
N MET A 63 -1.39 -19.57 5.10
CA MET A 63 -2.74 -19.15 5.47
C MET A 63 -2.88 -19.06 6.99
N TRP A 64 -2.44 -20.10 7.70
CA TRP A 64 -2.51 -20.13 9.16
C TRP A 64 -1.61 -19.08 9.83
N GLU A 65 -0.48 -18.74 9.22
CA GLU A 65 0.37 -17.64 9.67
C GLU A 65 -0.33 -16.27 9.59
N ILE A 66 -1.13 -16.04 8.54
CA ILE A 66 -1.96 -14.84 8.39
C ILE A 66 -3.07 -14.84 9.45
N ASP A 67 -3.78 -15.95 9.61
CA ASP A 67 -4.85 -16.08 10.62
C ASP A 67 -4.34 -15.83 12.04
N VAL A 68 -3.16 -16.37 12.38
CA VAL A 68 -2.50 -16.15 13.68
C VAL A 68 -2.13 -14.68 13.89
N ARG A 69 -1.70 -13.99 12.83
CA ARG A 69 -1.34 -12.57 12.88
C ARG A 69 -2.56 -11.68 13.11
N ASP A 70 -3.71 -12.05 12.56
CA ASP A 70 -4.96 -11.30 12.69
C ASP A 70 -5.73 -11.64 13.99
N ALA A 71 -5.62 -12.87 14.50
CA ALA A 71 -6.31 -13.33 15.72
C ALA A 71 -5.69 -12.79 17.02
N GLY A 72 -4.40 -12.46 17.01
CA GLY A 72 -3.67 -12.09 18.22
C GLY A 72 -4.01 -10.71 18.76
N ARG A 73 -5.03 -10.58 19.61
CA ARG A 73 -5.33 -9.33 20.35
C ARG A 73 -4.39 -9.15 21.54
N ASN A 74 -3.98 -10.24 22.20
CA ASN A 74 -3.11 -10.25 23.39
C ASN A 74 -1.64 -10.60 23.05
N ALA A 75 -0.69 -9.99 23.75
CA ALA A 75 0.76 -10.21 23.51
C ALA A 75 1.24 -11.63 23.86
N TYR A 76 0.64 -12.25 24.88
CA TYR A 76 0.96 -13.61 25.31
C TYR A 76 0.54 -14.68 24.29
N GLU A 77 -0.67 -14.55 23.74
CA GLU A 77 -1.22 -15.47 22.74
C GLU A 77 -0.41 -15.42 21.43
N ARG A 78 -0.03 -14.21 20.98
CA ARG A 78 0.85 -14.06 19.82
C ARG A 78 2.16 -14.83 20.00
N GLN A 79 2.73 -14.82 21.20
CA GLN A 79 4.00 -15.48 21.45
C GLN A 79 3.89 -17.02 21.47
N SER A 80 2.79 -17.60 21.97
CA SER A 80 2.58 -19.05 21.92
C SER A 80 2.38 -19.53 20.48
N TRP A 81 1.56 -18.82 19.71
CA TRP A 81 1.34 -19.16 18.30
C TRP A 81 2.59 -19.03 17.44
N GLN A 82 3.42 -18.02 17.69
CA GLN A 82 4.71 -17.87 17.01
C GLN A 82 5.65 -19.05 17.27
N ARG A 83 5.64 -19.62 18.49
CA ARG A 83 6.45 -20.82 18.78
C ARG A 83 5.97 -22.03 17.99
N VAL A 84 4.66 -22.21 17.88
CA VAL A 84 4.07 -23.32 17.11
C VAL A 84 4.32 -23.14 15.60
N LEU A 85 4.20 -21.91 15.09
CA LEU A 85 4.59 -21.56 13.70
C LEU A 85 6.08 -21.83 13.43
N GLN A 86 6.95 -21.46 14.36
CA GLN A 86 8.39 -21.73 14.24
C GLN A 86 8.67 -23.23 14.20
N GLU A 87 8.04 -24.00 15.09
CA GLU A 87 8.17 -25.46 15.10
C GLU A 87 7.68 -26.07 13.78
N ALA A 88 6.55 -25.61 13.26
CA ALA A 88 5.99 -26.05 11.99
C ALA A 88 6.91 -25.76 10.80
N ASN A 89 7.48 -24.55 10.75
CA ASN A 89 8.43 -24.15 9.70
C ASN A 89 9.72 -24.97 9.75
N VAL A 90 10.23 -25.25 10.95
CA VAL A 90 11.40 -26.14 11.13
C VAL A 90 11.06 -27.54 10.62
N ARG A 91 9.89 -28.09 10.98
CA ARG A 91 9.42 -29.39 10.49
C ARG A 91 9.29 -29.42 8.96
N LEU A 92 8.72 -28.39 8.34
CA LEU A 92 8.63 -28.25 6.88
C LEU A 92 10.00 -28.28 6.22
N SER A 93 10.95 -27.50 6.73
CA SER A 93 12.32 -27.47 6.18
C SER A 93 13.03 -28.82 6.28
N ASN A 94 12.77 -29.59 7.34
CA ASN A 94 13.31 -30.93 7.51
C ASN A 94 12.69 -31.93 6.51
N VAL A 95 11.37 -31.91 6.34
CA VAL A 95 10.66 -32.75 5.36
C VAL A 95 11.11 -32.45 3.93
N GLN A 96 11.31 -31.17 3.58
CA GLN A 96 11.87 -30.77 2.29
C GLN A 96 13.28 -31.34 2.07
N ARG A 97 14.14 -31.31 3.09
CA ARG A 97 15.50 -31.88 3.01
C ARG A 97 15.45 -33.40 2.85
N LEU A 98 14.58 -34.09 3.59
CA LEU A 98 14.43 -35.54 3.51
C LEU A 98 13.91 -35.97 2.13
N THR A 99 12.90 -35.28 1.61
CA THR A 99 12.39 -35.46 0.25
C THR A 99 13.48 -35.31 -0.80
N LYS A 100 14.28 -34.23 -0.73
CA LYS A 100 15.36 -33.99 -1.69
C LYS A 100 16.38 -35.12 -1.65
N LYS A 101 16.72 -35.60 -0.44
CA LYS A 101 17.65 -36.72 -0.27
C LYS A 101 17.08 -38.03 -0.84
N SER A 102 15.82 -38.36 -0.57
CA SER A 102 15.20 -39.58 -1.08
C SER A 102 15.05 -39.56 -2.60
N LEU A 103 14.71 -38.40 -3.19
CA LEU A 103 14.61 -38.23 -4.64
C LEU A 103 15.96 -38.39 -5.33
N ILE A 104 17.04 -37.84 -4.77
CA ILE A 104 18.40 -38.02 -5.29
C ILE A 104 18.79 -39.51 -5.25
N GLU A 105 18.48 -40.20 -4.16
CA GLU A 105 18.79 -41.62 -4.02
C GLU A 105 17.97 -42.48 -5.00
N ALA A 106 16.67 -42.21 -5.14
CA ALA A 106 15.81 -42.89 -6.12
C ALA A 106 16.30 -42.67 -7.56
N ARG A 107 16.64 -41.43 -7.94
CA ARG A 107 17.18 -41.13 -9.28
C ARG A 107 18.57 -41.74 -9.51
N LYS A 108 19.40 -41.83 -8.47
CA LYS A 108 20.70 -42.52 -8.55
C LYS A 108 20.50 -44.02 -8.79
N GLN A 109 19.56 -44.64 -8.10
CA GLN A 109 19.20 -46.05 -8.29
C GLN A 109 18.63 -46.30 -9.69
N GLN A 110 17.75 -45.42 -10.17
CA GLN A 110 17.24 -45.47 -11.54
C GLN A 110 18.36 -45.31 -12.58
N ARG A 111 19.31 -44.40 -12.36
CA ARG A 111 20.45 -44.21 -13.26
C ARG A 111 21.40 -45.42 -13.28
N SER A 112 21.51 -46.15 -12.18
CA SER A 112 22.24 -47.43 -12.15
C SER A 112 21.44 -48.59 -12.74
N ALA A 113 20.11 -48.55 -12.66
CA ALA A 113 19.21 -49.57 -13.21
C ALA A 113 18.96 -49.39 -14.71
N GLN A 114 19.11 -48.18 -15.26
CA GLN A 114 18.96 -47.91 -16.69
C GLN A 114 20.06 -48.64 -17.46
N PRO A 115 19.73 -49.76 -18.14
CA PRO A 115 20.74 -50.68 -18.62
C PRO A 115 21.32 -50.16 -19.93
N ILE A 116 22.65 -50.08 -19.98
CA ILE A 116 23.49 -50.36 -21.15
C ILE A 116 23.34 -49.41 -22.37
N SER A 117 22.16 -48.96 -22.78
CA SER A 117 21.90 -48.07 -23.93
C SER A 117 22.42 -46.64 -23.74
N ALA A 118 22.26 -46.04 -22.55
CA ALA A 118 22.82 -44.72 -22.25
C ALA A 118 24.35 -44.76 -22.11
N GLN A 119 24.89 -45.86 -21.57
CA GLN A 119 26.33 -46.11 -21.52
C GLN A 119 26.90 -46.47 -22.90
N GLN A 120 26.15 -47.17 -23.75
CA GLN A 120 26.49 -47.48 -25.13
C GLN A 120 26.44 -46.24 -26.02
N ALA A 121 25.47 -45.34 -25.84
CA ALA A 121 25.42 -44.07 -26.56
C ALA A 121 26.62 -43.19 -26.18
N ARG A 122 27.00 -43.17 -24.90
CA ARG A 122 28.22 -42.53 -24.43
C ARG A 122 29.46 -43.19 -25.04
N ASN A 123 29.56 -44.52 -25.00
CA ASN A 123 30.70 -45.24 -25.57
C ASN A 123 30.74 -45.19 -27.10
N ALA A 124 29.62 -44.97 -27.78
CA ALA A 124 29.58 -44.74 -29.23
C ALA A 124 30.06 -43.33 -29.59
N LEU A 125 29.67 -42.32 -28.80
CA LEU A 125 30.10 -40.93 -28.99
C LEU A 125 31.59 -40.73 -28.64
N PHE A 126 32.09 -41.41 -27.60
CA PHE A 126 33.49 -41.33 -27.17
C PHE A 126 34.39 -42.44 -27.75
N GLY A 127 33.83 -43.55 -28.24
CA GLY A 127 34.57 -44.68 -28.80
C GLY A 127 35.02 -44.46 -30.24
N ASP A 128 34.27 -43.69 -31.04
CA ASP A 128 34.69 -43.33 -32.40
C ASP A 128 35.93 -42.42 -32.40
N MET A 129 36.13 -41.65 -31.33
CA MET A 129 37.34 -40.82 -31.15
C MET A 129 38.56 -41.64 -30.73
N ALA A 130 38.38 -42.83 -30.16
CA ALA A 130 39.46 -43.68 -29.65
C ALA A 130 39.90 -44.79 -30.65
N GLY A 131 39.13 -45.08 -31.70
CA GLY A 131 39.39 -46.21 -32.62
C GLY A 131 39.87 -45.86 -34.04
N SER A 132 40.08 -44.60 -34.41
CA SER A 132 39.97 -44.19 -35.83
C SER A 132 41.26 -44.06 -36.66
N GLU A 133 42.48 -44.26 -36.15
CA GLU A 133 43.69 -44.15 -36.98
C GLU A 133 44.30 -45.49 -37.41
N GLU A 134 44.48 -46.43 -36.49
CA GLU A 134 45.20 -47.68 -36.79
C GLU A 134 44.35 -48.69 -37.59
N GLU A 135 43.05 -48.73 -37.33
CA GLU A 135 42.15 -49.66 -38.03
C GLU A 135 41.83 -49.21 -39.46
N ARG A 136 41.81 -47.89 -39.71
CA ARG A 136 41.69 -47.32 -41.07
C ARG A 136 42.94 -47.58 -41.91
N LYS A 137 44.12 -47.64 -41.29
CA LYS A 137 45.40 -47.89 -41.98
C LYS A 137 45.52 -49.36 -42.43
N ARG A 138 45.11 -50.31 -41.58
CA ARG A 138 45.14 -51.75 -41.90
C ARG A 138 44.22 -52.16 -43.06
N ARG A 139 43.05 -51.54 -43.17
CA ARG A 139 42.11 -51.79 -44.29
C ARG A 139 42.62 -51.27 -45.63
N ARG A 140 43.45 -50.23 -45.62
CA ARG A 140 44.03 -49.63 -46.84
C ARG A 140 45.21 -50.46 -47.36
N ASP A 141 46.03 -50.98 -46.46
CA ASP A 141 47.27 -51.68 -46.81
C ASP A 141 47.02 -53.06 -47.44
N GLY A 142 45.98 -53.77 -47.00
CA GLY A 142 45.64 -55.11 -47.50
C GLY A 142 45.07 -55.14 -48.93
N ARG A 143 44.68 -54.00 -49.50
CA ARG A 143 44.06 -53.93 -50.85
C ARG A 143 45.06 -53.69 -51.98
N ILE A 144 46.26 -53.20 -51.65
CA ILE A 144 47.23 -52.71 -52.65
C ILE A 144 48.16 -53.83 -53.18
N GLN A 145 48.25 -54.96 -52.48
CA GLN A 145 49.36 -55.91 -52.69
C GLN A 145 49.23 -56.88 -53.88
N ASN A 146 48.14 -56.88 -54.67
CA ASN A 146 47.94 -57.94 -55.69
C ASN A 146 47.19 -57.54 -56.99
N GLN A 147 47.04 -56.26 -57.34
CA GLN A 147 46.27 -55.86 -58.54
C GLN A 147 47.15 -55.47 -59.72
N THR A 148 46.93 -56.14 -60.86
CA THR A 148 47.56 -55.82 -62.16
C THR A 148 46.99 -54.53 -62.76
N ALA A 149 47.71 -53.86 -63.66
CA ALA A 149 47.36 -52.51 -64.16
C ALA A 149 45.97 -52.42 -64.84
N ASP A 150 45.49 -53.50 -65.47
CA ASP A 150 44.17 -53.57 -66.10
C ASP A 150 43.04 -53.73 -65.05
N GLU A 151 43.33 -54.50 -63.99
CA GLU A 151 42.46 -54.66 -62.83
C GLU A 151 42.38 -53.35 -62.01
N GLN A 152 43.45 -52.56 -61.98
CA GLN A 152 43.45 -51.22 -61.38
C GLN A 152 42.55 -50.24 -62.16
N LEU A 153 42.49 -50.32 -63.49
CA LEU A 153 41.60 -49.47 -64.31
C LEU A 153 40.13 -49.86 -64.16
N MET A 154 39.83 -51.16 -64.14
CA MET A 154 38.46 -51.64 -63.90
C MET A 154 38.00 -51.36 -62.46
N THR A 155 38.90 -51.52 -61.48
CA THR A 155 38.63 -51.17 -60.07
C THR A 155 38.50 -49.67 -59.88
N ALA A 156 39.28 -48.84 -60.59
CA ALA A 156 39.15 -47.37 -60.54
C ALA A 156 37.81 -46.90 -61.10
N SER A 157 37.33 -47.49 -62.20
CA SER A 157 36.01 -47.19 -62.77
C SER A 157 34.86 -47.65 -61.85
N GLY A 158 35.04 -48.81 -61.21
CA GLY A 158 34.14 -49.32 -60.17
C GLY A 158 34.13 -48.44 -58.92
N ASP A 159 35.28 -47.94 -58.48
CA ASP A 159 35.44 -47.07 -57.32
C ASP A 159 34.85 -45.68 -57.59
N VAL A 160 34.98 -45.12 -58.81
CA VAL A 160 34.29 -43.88 -59.19
C VAL A 160 32.78 -44.08 -59.18
N THR A 161 32.27 -45.18 -59.72
CA THR A 161 30.83 -45.50 -59.71
C THR A 161 30.32 -45.71 -58.29
N ALA A 162 31.09 -46.40 -57.45
CA ALA A 162 30.79 -46.60 -56.04
C ALA A 162 30.85 -45.28 -55.25
N ALA A 163 31.79 -44.40 -55.55
CA ALA A 163 31.89 -43.07 -54.96
C ALA A 163 30.69 -42.19 -55.35
N LEU A 164 30.20 -42.28 -56.58
CA LEU A 164 29.04 -41.52 -57.06
C LEU A 164 27.74 -42.06 -56.45
N GLN A 165 27.57 -43.39 -56.37
CA GLN A 165 26.46 -43.99 -55.61
C GLN A 165 26.51 -43.60 -54.14
N ARG A 166 27.70 -43.58 -53.53
CA ARG A 166 27.89 -43.17 -52.14
C ARG A 166 27.58 -41.68 -51.95
N ALA A 167 27.95 -40.83 -52.91
CA ALA A 167 27.63 -39.41 -52.90
C ALA A 167 26.12 -39.16 -53.03
N VAL A 168 25.42 -39.89 -53.92
CA VAL A 168 23.96 -39.83 -54.04
C VAL A 168 23.29 -40.27 -52.73
N LYS A 169 23.76 -41.36 -52.11
CA LYS A 169 23.28 -41.80 -50.79
C LYS A 169 23.58 -40.79 -49.68
N SER A 170 24.75 -40.13 -49.73
CA SER A 170 25.10 -39.08 -48.77
C SER A 170 24.21 -37.85 -48.95
N MET A 171 23.93 -37.45 -50.20
CA MET A 171 23.06 -36.33 -50.53
C MET A 171 21.62 -36.57 -50.09
N SER A 172 21.08 -37.79 -50.27
CA SER A 172 19.74 -38.13 -49.75
C SER A 172 19.70 -38.06 -48.22
N THR A 173 20.77 -38.52 -47.56
CA THR A 173 20.90 -38.48 -46.09
C THR A 173 21.03 -37.04 -45.57
N GLU A 174 21.74 -36.18 -46.28
CA GLU A 174 21.87 -34.76 -45.94
C GLU A 174 20.57 -33.98 -46.19
N LEU A 175 19.80 -34.35 -47.22
CA LEU A 175 18.47 -33.79 -47.45
C LEU A 175 17.47 -34.18 -46.36
N GLU A 176 17.47 -35.44 -45.89
CA GLU A 176 16.69 -35.86 -44.73
C GLU A 176 17.07 -35.04 -43.48
N LYS A 177 18.38 -34.86 -43.24
CA LYS A 177 18.88 -33.99 -42.17
C LYS A 177 18.48 -32.53 -42.32
N SER A 178 18.41 -32.01 -43.54
CA SER A 178 18.00 -30.62 -43.81
C SER A 178 16.50 -30.45 -43.54
N SER A 179 15.67 -31.42 -43.93
CA SER A 179 14.23 -31.41 -43.62
C SER A 179 13.97 -31.48 -42.11
N TYR A 180 14.74 -32.28 -41.38
CA TYR A 180 14.65 -32.38 -39.93
C TYR A 180 15.12 -31.08 -39.24
N SER A 181 16.20 -30.47 -39.74
CA SER A 181 16.67 -29.16 -39.26
C SER A 181 15.63 -28.07 -39.51
N ALA A 182 14.91 -28.11 -40.64
CA ALA A 182 13.83 -27.18 -40.95
C ALA A 182 12.63 -27.36 -40.00
N GLN A 183 12.28 -28.61 -39.66
CA GLN A 183 11.25 -28.90 -38.66
C GLN A 183 11.64 -28.38 -37.26
N LEU A 184 12.91 -28.59 -36.86
CA LEU A 184 13.44 -28.05 -35.61
C LEU A 184 13.44 -26.51 -35.56
N LEU A 185 13.73 -25.86 -36.70
CA LEU A 185 13.65 -24.41 -36.80
C LEU A 185 12.21 -23.91 -36.64
N ASP A 186 11.24 -24.60 -37.25
CA ASP A 186 9.82 -24.27 -37.10
C ASP A 186 9.33 -24.47 -35.66
N GLU A 187 9.69 -25.60 -35.04
CA GLU A 187 9.40 -25.87 -33.62
C GLU A 187 10.05 -24.81 -32.70
N SER A 188 11.29 -24.42 -32.97
CA SER A 188 11.97 -23.36 -32.21
C SER A 188 11.28 -22.00 -32.38
N THR A 189 10.73 -21.72 -33.56
CA THR A 189 9.99 -20.50 -33.84
C THR A 189 8.66 -20.48 -33.07
N ILE A 190 7.94 -21.60 -33.07
CA ILE A 190 6.72 -21.77 -32.27
C ILE A 190 7.02 -21.57 -30.78
N SER A 191 8.11 -22.14 -30.28
CA SER A 191 8.56 -21.97 -28.89
C SER A 191 8.87 -20.51 -28.55
N ILE A 192 9.58 -19.79 -29.42
CA ILE A 192 9.84 -18.34 -29.26
C ILE A 192 8.52 -17.55 -29.26
N GLN A 193 7.56 -17.93 -30.11
CA GLN A 193 6.26 -17.29 -30.16
C GLN A 193 5.47 -17.50 -28.86
N GLN A 194 5.48 -18.72 -28.32
CA GLN A 194 4.88 -19.04 -27.02
C GLN A 194 5.55 -18.27 -25.87
N ALA A 195 6.88 -18.20 -25.87
CA ALA A 195 7.63 -17.40 -24.89
C ALA A 195 7.27 -15.91 -24.98
N THR A 196 7.07 -15.38 -26.19
CA THR A 196 6.63 -14.00 -26.40
C THR A 196 5.23 -13.77 -25.82
N ILE A 197 4.28 -14.67 -26.07
CA ILE A 197 2.91 -14.60 -25.52
C ILE A 197 2.95 -14.63 -23.98
N GLN A 198 3.75 -15.52 -23.40
CA GLN A 198 3.91 -15.59 -21.94
C GLN A 198 4.51 -14.29 -21.38
N TYR A 199 5.52 -13.74 -22.04
CA TYR A 199 6.15 -12.48 -21.65
C TYR A 199 5.16 -11.30 -21.70
N THR A 200 4.30 -11.24 -22.72
CA THR A 200 3.21 -10.25 -22.79
C THR A 200 2.23 -10.43 -21.61
N SER A 201 1.80 -11.66 -21.32
CA SER A 201 0.90 -11.89 -20.17
C SER A 201 1.53 -11.50 -18.83
N PHE A 202 2.84 -11.71 -18.68
CA PHE A 202 3.58 -11.31 -17.49
C PHE A 202 3.68 -9.79 -17.39
N THR A 203 3.90 -9.10 -18.51
CA THR A 203 3.88 -7.63 -18.57
C THR A 203 2.53 -7.08 -18.15
N ASP A 204 1.43 -7.69 -18.60
CA ASP A 204 0.07 -7.29 -18.23
C ASP A 204 -0.20 -7.52 -16.74
N LEU A 205 0.28 -8.66 -16.20
CA LEU A 205 0.20 -8.94 -14.76
C LEU A 205 1.01 -7.94 -13.93
N VAL A 206 2.20 -7.55 -14.38
CA VAL A 206 3.02 -6.53 -13.70
C VAL A 206 2.38 -5.14 -13.81
N ALA A 207 1.80 -4.80 -14.95
CA ALA A 207 1.06 -3.55 -15.11
C ALA A 207 -0.17 -3.52 -14.19
N SER A 208 -0.89 -4.65 -14.08
CA SER A 208 -2.00 -4.83 -13.17
C SER A 208 -1.58 -4.71 -11.70
N SER A 209 -0.47 -5.34 -11.30
CA SER A 209 0.04 -5.24 -9.93
C SER A 209 0.46 -3.80 -9.58
N GLN A 210 1.11 -3.08 -10.49
CA GLN A 210 1.43 -1.66 -10.32
C GLN A 210 0.16 -0.80 -10.19
N LYS A 211 -0.88 -1.09 -10.97
CA LYS A 211 -2.17 -0.40 -10.87
C LYS A 211 -2.81 -0.63 -9.50
N LEU A 212 -2.77 -1.87 -9.00
CA LEU A 212 -3.26 -2.21 -7.67
C LEU A 212 -2.46 -1.49 -6.57
N ILE A 213 -1.14 -1.51 -6.66
CA ILE A 213 -0.25 -0.82 -5.70
C ILE A 213 -0.54 0.69 -5.70
N ARG A 214 -0.64 1.32 -6.87
CA ARG A 214 -1.03 2.74 -6.97
C ARG A 214 -2.43 3.01 -6.43
N SER A 215 -3.36 2.06 -6.56
CA SER A 215 -4.70 2.21 -5.99
C SER A 215 -4.69 2.12 -4.47
N MET A 216 -3.85 1.25 -3.87
CA MET A 216 -3.65 1.19 -2.43
C MET A 216 -2.96 2.46 -1.92
N GLU A 217 -1.91 2.92 -2.59
CA GLU A 217 -1.24 4.18 -2.24
C GLU A 217 -2.21 5.37 -2.30
N ARG A 218 -3.09 5.42 -3.30
CA ARG A 218 -4.11 6.47 -3.39
C ARG A 218 -5.16 6.34 -2.30
N ALA A 219 -5.57 5.13 -1.92
CA ALA A 219 -6.50 4.92 -0.81
C ALA A 219 -5.88 5.39 0.51
N ASP A 220 -4.60 5.06 0.76
CA ASP A 220 -3.85 5.51 1.93
C ASP A 220 -3.68 7.04 1.94
N MET A 221 -3.42 7.66 0.78
CA MET A 221 -3.36 9.12 0.66
C MET A 221 -4.71 9.78 0.97
N VAL A 222 -5.82 9.20 0.54
CA VAL A 222 -7.17 9.71 0.83
C VAL A 222 -7.49 9.56 2.31
N ASP A 223 -7.15 8.42 2.93
CA ASP A 223 -7.33 8.20 4.35
C ASP A 223 -6.49 9.20 5.19
N ALA A 224 -5.22 9.39 4.81
CA ALA A 224 -4.36 10.39 5.42
C ALA A 224 -4.91 11.82 5.26
N ALA A 225 -5.52 12.14 4.12
CA ALA A 225 -6.16 13.44 3.90
C ALA A 225 -7.36 13.65 4.83
N PHE A 226 -8.19 12.62 5.05
CA PHE A 226 -9.30 12.68 6.02
C PHE A 226 -8.81 12.87 7.45
N LEU A 227 -7.72 12.20 7.84
CA LEU A 227 -7.07 12.40 9.14
C LEU A 227 -6.63 13.86 9.30
N ILE A 228 -5.91 14.41 8.32
CA ILE A 228 -5.45 15.80 8.32
C ILE A 228 -6.63 16.77 8.41
N PHE A 229 -7.69 16.53 7.65
CA PHE A 229 -8.90 17.36 7.67
C PHE A 229 -9.59 17.35 9.03
N SER A 230 -9.74 16.16 9.65
CA SER A 230 -10.31 16.01 10.99
C SER A 230 -9.47 16.72 12.06
N PHE A 231 -8.14 16.61 11.97
CA PHE A 231 -7.23 17.29 12.90
C PHE A 231 -7.28 18.81 12.76
N LEU A 232 -7.31 19.32 11.52
CA LEU A 232 -7.49 20.76 11.24
C LEU A 232 -8.83 21.27 11.75
N PHE A 233 -9.91 20.50 11.55
CA PHE A 233 -11.23 20.84 12.09
C PHE A 233 -11.22 20.89 13.62
N PHE A 234 -10.58 19.90 14.27
CA PHE A 234 -10.43 19.86 15.71
C PHE A 234 -9.63 21.05 16.25
N ILE A 235 -8.49 21.39 15.64
CA ILE A 235 -7.73 22.59 16.00
C ILE A 235 -8.57 23.85 15.78
N GLY A 236 -9.29 23.94 14.67
CA GLY A 236 -10.22 25.03 14.39
C GLY A 236 -11.29 25.17 15.48
N CYS A 237 -11.86 24.05 15.93
CA CYS A 237 -12.78 24.01 17.06
C CYS A 237 -12.11 24.44 18.37
N ILE A 238 -10.89 24.01 18.65
CA ILE A 238 -10.14 24.46 19.84
C ILE A 238 -9.91 25.97 19.78
N ILE A 239 -9.43 26.48 18.65
CA ILE A 239 -9.21 27.92 18.43
C ILE A 239 -10.53 28.68 18.57
N TYR A 240 -11.63 28.13 18.04
CA TYR A 240 -12.96 28.72 18.17
C TYR A 240 -13.43 28.76 19.63
N ILE A 241 -13.27 27.67 20.37
CA ILE A 241 -13.60 27.61 21.79
C ILE A 241 -12.70 28.57 22.57
N LEU A 242 -11.40 28.63 22.30
CA LEU A 242 -10.49 29.60 22.94
C LEU A 242 -10.87 31.03 22.58
N LYS A 243 -11.26 31.32 21.33
CA LYS A 243 -11.76 32.63 20.95
C LYS A 243 -13.02 32.96 21.75
N VAL A 244 -14.04 32.13 21.76
CA VAL A 244 -15.30 32.42 22.49
C VAL A 244 -15.07 32.46 24.00
N ARG A 245 -14.31 31.52 24.55
CA ARG A 245 -14.11 31.36 25.99
C ARG A 245 -13.10 32.35 26.55
N ILE A 246 -11.91 32.43 25.95
CA ILE A 246 -10.79 33.25 26.40
C ILE A 246 -10.95 34.70 25.93
N TRP A 247 -11.61 35.00 24.82
CA TRP A 247 -11.84 36.41 24.47
C TRP A 247 -12.96 36.99 25.34
N ASP A 248 -14.11 36.34 25.48
CA ASP A 248 -15.20 36.92 26.25
C ASP A 248 -14.93 36.90 27.76
N ARG A 249 -14.40 35.80 28.30
CA ARG A 249 -14.04 35.75 29.73
C ARG A 249 -12.64 36.21 30.02
N GLY A 250 -11.68 36.00 29.13
CA GLY A 250 -10.31 36.41 29.36
C GLY A 250 -10.12 37.91 29.12
N VAL A 251 -10.87 38.60 28.23
CA VAL A 251 -10.86 40.07 28.25
C VAL A 251 -11.51 40.58 29.53
N GLY A 252 -12.57 39.92 30.03
CA GLY A 252 -13.16 40.24 31.34
C GLY A 252 -12.24 39.95 32.54
N LEU A 253 -11.55 38.80 32.55
CA LEU A 253 -10.67 38.35 33.64
C LEU A 253 -9.30 39.01 33.55
N LEU A 254 -8.77 39.28 32.37
CA LEU A 254 -7.56 40.06 32.16
C LEU A 254 -7.83 41.55 32.38
N SER A 255 -9.03 42.08 32.06
CA SER A 255 -9.45 43.42 32.50
C SER A 255 -9.67 43.49 34.02
N PHE A 256 -10.27 42.46 34.63
CA PHE A 256 -10.46 42.36 36.08
C PHE A 256 -9.12 42.17 36.80
N MET A 257 -8.26 41.29 36.32
CA MET A 257 -6.89 41.10 36.83
C MET A 257 -6.01 42.29 36.52
N PHE A 258 -6.11 42.98 35.38
CA PHE A 258 -5.40 44.22 35.12
C PHE A 258 -5.95 45.37 35.96
N ARG A 259 -7.24 45.38 36.31
CA ARG A 259 -7.86 46.36 37.22
C ARG A 259 -7.47 46.09 38.68
N ILE A 260 -7.39 44.84 39.11
CA ILE A 260 -6.91 44.44 40.45
C ILE A 260 -5.38 44.58 40.54
N PHE A 261 -4.65 44.24 39.49
CA PHE A 261 -3.20 44.40 39.38
C PHE A 261 -2.83 45.88 39.24
N SER A 262 -3.61 46.70 38.53
CA SER A 262 -3.44 48.16 38.54
C SER A 262 -3.79 48.75 39.91
N LEU A 263 -4.80 48.24 40.61
CA LEU A 263 -5.10 48.66 41.99
C LEU A 263 -4.02 48.23 42.99
N THR A 264 -3.37 47.08 42.80
CA THR A 264 -2.39 46.53 43.74
C THR A 264 -0.94 46.83 43.38
N SER A 265 -0.64 47.15 42.12
CA SER A 265 0.73 47.28 41.58
C SER A 265 0.99 48.62 40.88
N SER A 266 0.03 49.56 40.86
CA SER A 266 0.26 50.95 40.44
C SER A 266 0.11 51.94 41.59
N ARG A 267 0.86 51.72 42.67
CA ARG A 267 1.36 52.82 43.53
C ARG A 267 2.80 52.51 43.95
N SER A 268 3.70 52.47 42.98
CA SER A 268 5.10 52.72 43.29
C SER A 268 5.19 54.14 43.87
N PRO A 269 5.76 54.34 45.07
CA PRO A 269 5.85 55.66 45.70
C PRO A 269 6.70 56.65 44.89
N ALA A 270 7.53 56.16 43.96
CA ALA A 270 8.35 56.98 43.07
C ALA A 270 7.50 57.69 41.99
N ASP A 271 6.57 56.98 41.32
CA ASP A 271 5.70 57.56 40.30
C ASP A 271 4.68 58.55 40.88
N VAL A 272 4.24 58.32 42.13
CA VAL A 272 3.37 59.27 42.84
C VAL A 272 4.13 60.52 43.21
N GLN A 273 5.41 60.44 43.64
CA GLN A 273 6.22 61.62 43.91
C GLN A 273 6.59 62.39 42.63
N GLU A 274 6.91 61.70 41.55
CA GLU A 274 7.25 62.34 40.28
C GLU A 274 6.03 63.01 39.66
N LYS A 275 4.87 62.34 39.65
CA LYS A 275 3.61 62.96 39.21
C LYS A 275 3.09 64.01 40.18
N LEU A 276 3.42 63.98 41.47
CA LEU A 276 3.06 65.03 42.42
C LEU A 276 4.01 66.23 42.34
N LYS A 277 5.29 66.04 41.97
CA LYS A 277 6.21 67.13 41.62
C LYS A 277 5.81 67.79 40.30
N LEU A 278 5.57 66.98 39.25
CA LEU A 278 5.05 67.47 37.97
C LEU A 278 3.66 68.09 38.12
N ALA A 279 2.78 67.57 38.98
CA ALA A 279 1.49 68.18 39.27
C ALA A 279 1.60 69.42 40.17
N LYS A 280 2.62 69.54 41.02
CA LYS A 280 2.88 70.74 41.83
C LYS A 280 3.51 71.86 41.00
N GLU A 281 4.35 71.51 40.03
CA GLU A 281 4.94 72.40 39.05
C GLU A 281 3.93 72.78 37.95
N ALA A 282 3.09 71.82 37.52
CA ALA A 282 1.93 72.10 36.69
C ALA A 282 0.82 72.82 37.47
N ALA A 283 0.70 72.70 38.79
CA ALA A 283 -0.25 73.46 39.61
C ALA A 283 0.23 74.89 39.88
N SER A 284 1.54 75.14 39.94
CA SER A 284 2.09 76.51 39.99
C SER A 284 2.12 77.18 38.61
N ALA A 285 2.17 76.41 37.53
CA ALA A 285 1.87 76.89 36.18
C ALA A 285 0.35 77.03 35.95
N SER A 286 -0.45 76.12 36.53
CA SER A 286 -1.91 76.11 36.41
C SER A 286 -2.56 77.16 37.29
N SER A 287 -1.96 77.61 38.39
CA SER A 287 -2.47 78.77 39.14
C SER A 287 -2.45 80.05 38.29
N LYS A 288 -1.55 80.16 37.30
CA LYS A 288 -1.63 81.20 36.26
C LYS A 288 -2.73 80.92 35.22
N SER A 289 -3.01 79.66 34.89
CA SER A 289 -4.07 79.28 33.93
C SER A 289 -5.49 79.23 34.52
N ILE A 290 -5.62 79.02 35.84
CA ILE A 290 -6.88 78.97 36.58
C ILE A 290 -7.38 80.41 36.81
N ALA A 291 -6.49 81.38 37.03
CA ALA A 291 -6.87 82.80 37.01
C ALA A 291 -7.39 83.25 35.63
N ALA A 292 -6.88 82.66 34.54
CA ALA A 292 -7.34 82.90 33.17
C ALA A 292 -8.63 82.10 32.82
N GLN A 293 -8.82 80.90 33.40
CA GLN A 293 -10.03 80.09 33.21
C GLN A 293 -11.19 80.54 34.09
N LEU A 294 -10.95 81.14 35.26
CA LEU A 294 -12.00 81.73 36.10
C LEU A 294 -12.62 82.99 35.47
N THR A 295 -11.83 83.77 34.72
CA THR A 295 -12.36 84.86 33.89
C THR A 295 -13.14 84.34 32.68
N ALA A 296 -12.69 83.26 32.03
CA ALA A 296 -13.42 82.63 30.91
C ALA A 296 -14.72 81.91 31.33
N SER A 297 -14.77 81.31 32.53
CA SER A 297 -15.96 80.64 33.07
C SER A 297 -17.00 81.62 33.64
N ALA A 298 -16.58 82.79 34.13
CA ALA A 298 -17.50 83.86 34.51
C ALA A 298 -18.23 84.47 33.29
N LEU A 299 -17.56 84.58 32.13
CA LEU A 299 -18.21 85.05 30.89
C LEU A 299 -19.17 84.01 30.29
N SER A 300 -18.87 82.71 30.41
CA SER A 300 -19.75 81.65 29.86
C SER A 300 -20.93 81.30 30.77
N ALA A 301 -20.81 81.46 32.10
CA ALA A 301 -21.94 81.36 33.02
C ALA A 301 -22.95 82.52 32.87
N SER A 302 -22.46 83.73 32.54
CA SER A 302 -23.29 84.90 32.20
C SER A 302 -24.06 84.71 30.88
N ALA A 303 -23.42 84.09 29.87
CA ALA A 303 -24.04 83.79 28.57
C ALA A 303 -25.06 82.65 28.65
N ALA A 304 -24.85 81.64 29.50
CA ALA A 304 -25.80 80.54 29.70
C ALA A 304 -27.03 80.96 30.52
N ALA A 305 -26.86 81.85 31.51
CA ALA A 305 -27.98 82.40 32.29
C ALA A 305 -28.88 83.32 31.45
N SER A 306 -28.31 84.05 30.48
CA SER A 306 -29.08 84.87 29.53
C SER A 306 -29.78 84.02 28.45
N ALA A 307 -29.16 82.93 27.98
CA ALA A 307 -29.80 81.99 27.04
C ALA A 307 -30.98 81.21 27.67
N ALA A 308 -30.88 80.82 28.94
CA ALA A 308 -31.96 80.14 29.66
C ALA A 308 -33.15 81.07 29.98
N ALA A 309 -32.91 82.36 30.23
CA ALA A 309 -33.97 83.36 30.41
C ALA A 309 -34.72 83.68 29.09
N ILE A 310 -34.04 83.57 27.94
CA ILE A 310 -34.66 83.78 26.62
C ILE A 310 -35.47 82.54 26.18
N ALA A 311 -35.05 81.32 26.54
CA ALA A 311 -35.83 80.10 26.28
C ALA A 311 -37.07 79.95 27.19
N ALA A 312 -37.01 80.45 28.43
CA ALA A 312 -38.14 80.44 29.36
C ALA A 312 -39.21 81.50 29.04
N SER A 313 -38.88 82.56 28.29
CA SER A 313 -39.84 83.59 27.89
C SER A 313 -40.63 83.25 26.62
N GLN A 314 -40.12 82.36 25.75
CA GLN A 314 -40.80 81.96 24.51
C GLN A 314 -41.87 80.86 24.71
N SER A 315 -41.73 80.01 25.74
CA SER A 315 -42.70 78.95 26.05
C SER A 315 -43.94 79.44 26.84
N ALA A 316 -43.91 80.65 27.39
CA ALA A 316 -45.01 81.25 28.14
C ALA A 316 -46.06 81.98 27.26
N GLN A 317 -45.81 82.19 25.96
CA GLN A 317 -46.72 82.92 25.07
C GLN A 317 -47.65 82.06 24.20
N GLN A 318 -47.43 80.74 24.07
CA GLN A 318 -48.28 79.89 23.20
C GLN A 318 -49.43 79.16 23.91
N VAL A 319 -49.50 79.16 25.26
CA VAL A 319 -50.50 78.39 26.02
C VAL A 319 -51.78 79.20 26.36
N LYS A 320 -51.85 80.49 25.98
CA LYS A 320 -52.98 81.38 26.36
C LYS A 320 -54.03 81.66 25.26
N GLN A 321 -54.03 80.98 24.10
CA GLN A 321 -54.94 81.34 23.00
C GLN A 321 -55.85 80.25 22.42
N HIS A 322 -55.86 79.00 22.89
CA HIS A 322 -56.71 77.97 22.26
C HIS A 322 -57.46 77.07 23.26
N THR A 323 -58.29 77.68 24.11
CA THR A 323 -59.31 76.97 24.91
C THR A 323 -60.64 77.69 24.83
N VAL A 324 -61.32 77.65 23.67
CA VAL A 324 -62.76 77.94 23.57
C VAL A 324 -63.35 77.10 22.42
N ILE A 325 -64.40 76.30 22.73
CA ILE A 325 -65.31 75.55 21.83
C ILE A 325 -64.77 74.20 21.32
N SER A 326 -65.48 73.07 21.27
CA SER A 326 -66.66 72.45 21.92
C SER A 326 -66.66 70.99 21.41
N ALA A 327 -67.17 70.05 22.20
CA ALA A 327 -67.41 68.64 21.86
C ALA A 327 -68.55 68.47 20.80
N PRO A 328 -69.06 67.26 20.46
CA PRO A 328 -68.49 65.90 20.36
C PRO A 328 -68.83 65.22 18.99
N ASP A 329 -68.47 63.93 18.82
CA ASP A 329 -69.34 62.85 18.28
C ASP A 329 -68.79 61.95 17.13
N SER A 330 -69.00 60.65 17.36
CA SER A 330 -69.39 59.58 16.45
C SER A 330 -68.41 58.77 15.55
N THR A 331 -68.58 57.44 15.73
CA THR A 331 -68.56 56.33 14.76
C THR A 331 -67.25 55.55 14.49
N ALA A 332 -67.26 54.29 14.95
CA ALA A 332 -66.61 53.11 14.36
C ALA A 332 -67.32 52.73 13.01
N PRO A 333 -66.99 51.67 12.21
CA PRO A 333 -66.24 50.44 12.57
C PRO A 333 -65.48 49.63 11.43
N VAL A 334 -64.84 48.50 11.83
CA VAL A 334 -64.46 47.19 11.16
C VAL A 334 -63.67 47.02 9.83
N SER A 335 -62.88 45.90 9.84
CA SER A 335 -62.48 44.91 8.79
C SER A 335 -61.08 45.08 8.14
N LEU A 336 -60.09 44.18 8.30
CA LEU A 336 -59.87 42.76 7.86
C LEU A 336 -59.18 42.64 6.48
N GLU A 337 -58.44 41.52 6.29
CA GLU A 337 -57.84 40.99 5.03
C GLU A 337 -56.50 41.60 4.55
N ASP A 338 -55.51 40.89 3.96
CA ASP A 338 -55.31 39.47 3.59
C ASP A 338 -53.84 39.24 3.10
N ARG A 339 -53.35 37.98 3.18
CA ARG A 339 -52.38 37.23 2.30
C ARG A 339 -51.00 37.80 1.90
N VAL A 340 -49.89 37.07 1.78
CA VAL A 340 -49.50 35.66 1.48
C VAL A 340 -49.97 35.08 0.13
N GLY A 341 -49.06 35.14 -0.86
CA GLY A 341 -48.96 34.33 -2.10
C GLY A 341 -47.56 34.64 -2.69
N ILE A 342 -46.62 33.69 -2.74
CA ILE A 342 -46.42 32.64 -3.75
C ILE A 342 -46.52 33.20 -5.17
N ASP A 343 -45.38 33.27 -5.86
CA ASP A 343 -45.32 32.96 -7.28
C ASP A 343 -44.03 32.21 -7.64
N VAL A 344 -44.25 31.18 -8.46
CA VAL A 344 -43.31 30.23 -9.04
C VAL A 344 -43.32 30.51 -10.54
N GLU A 345 -42.18 30.86 -11.15
CA GLU A 345 -42.00 30.73 -12.60
C GLU A 345 -40.48 30.62 -12.90
N ARG A 346 -39.93 29.44 -13.19
CA ARG A 346 -39.87 28.69 -14.47
C ARG A 346 -38.68 29.11 -15.35
N THR A 347 -37.74 28.16 -15.48
CA THR A 347 -36.88 27.80 -16.64
C THR A 347 -36.04 28.89 -17.34
N HIS A 348 -34.73 28.66 -17.41
CA HIS A 348 -34.01 28.65 -18.70
C HIS A 348 -32.73 27.80 -18.58
N ASP A 349 -32.68 26.75 -19.40
CA ASP A 349 -31.47 26.05 -19.87
C ASP A 349 -30.54 27.00 -20.64
N GLU A 350 -29.22 26.82 -20.51
CA GLU A 350 -28.17 26.92 -21.56
C GLU A 350 -26.91 26.22 -20.99
N LEU A 351 -26.50 25.08 -21.56
CA LEU A 351 -25.44 24.91 -22.59
C LEU A 351 -24.02 25.30 -22.13
#